data_AF-A0A1F4YQQ5-F1
#
_entry.id   AF-A0A1F4YQQ5-F1
#
_cell.length_a   1.000
_cell.length_b   1.000
_cell.length_c   1.000
_cell.angle_alpha   90.00
_cell.angle_beta   90.00
_cell.angle_gamma   90.00
#
_symmetry.space_group_name_H-M   'P 1'
#
loop_
_entity.id
_entity.type
_entity.pdbx_description
1 polymer ?
#
loop_
_entity_poly.entity_id
_entity_poly.type
_entity_poly.pdbx_seq_one_letter_code
_entity_poly.pdbx_strand_id
1 'polypeptide(L)'
;MHQAYLTIAANAYLKYTLINKQTAYYKYANTLDSLRMHLFFAHQRREQLIISIIFSALCLEAFINHYAISNFDKSYFNNYIESLPIKKKWMIIPKLITGKSFKMGSQEMTKLKSLFDMRDKLVHYKTIFYKSFDHYKSSDTEATRIVSAIKAKNALLAVSSCIKGLKKLDPEVDSAWIKNALDPLVENSLLKLNL
;
A
#
# COMPACT_ATOMS: atom_id res chain seq x y z
N MET A 1 13.70 -5.93 -6.43
CA MET A 1 12.27 -5.75 -6.79
C MET A 1 11.46 -5.11 -5.67
N HIS A 2 11.36 -5.70 -4.48
CA HIS A 2 10.56 -5.13 -3.38
C HIS A 2 10.98 -3.69 -2.98
N GLN A 3 12.28 -3.39 -2.94
CA GLN A 3 12.79 -2.04 -2.66
C GLN A 3 12.27 -1.00 -3.67
N ALA A 4 12.37 -1.31 -4.97
CA ALA A 4 11.87 -0.44 -6.04
C ALA A 4 10.36 -0.18 -5.92
N TYR A 5 9.57 -1.17 -5.49
CA TYR A 5 8.14 -0.98 -5.26
C TYR A 5 7.86 0.00 -4.12
N LEU A 6 8.60 -0.05 -3.01
CA LEU A 6 8.44 0.94 -1.95
C LEU A 6 8.83 2.35 -2.42
N THR A 7 9.91 2.49 -3.19
CA THR A 7 10.31 3.77 -3.78
C THR A 7 9.22 4.35 -4.69
N ILE A 8 8.62 3.54 -5.56
CA ILE A 8 7.50 3.95 -6.41
C ILE A 8 6.31 4.40 -5.54
N ALA A 9 5.97 3.62 -4.51
CA ALA A 9 4.87 3.94 -3.62
C ALA A 9 5.08 5.26 -2.86
N ALA A 10 6.31 5.51 -2.39
CA ALA A 10 6.69 6.72 -1.68
C ALA A 10 6.70 7.94 -2.60
N ASN A 11 7.29 7.82 -3.80
CA ASN A 11 7.32 8.88 -4.79
C ASN A 11 5.92 9.27 -5.28
N ALA A 12 5.03 8.30 -5.46
CA ALA A 12 3.64 8.57 -5.79
C ALA A 12 2.94 9.37 -4.69
N TYR A 13 3.14 9.00 -3.42
CA TYR A 13 2.59 9.75 -2.29
C TYR A 13 3.17 11.18 -2.20
N LEU A 14 4.48 11.35 -2.44
CA LEU A 14 5.11 12.66 -2.49
C LEU A 14 4.51 13.51 -3.61
N LYS A 15 4.38 12.96 -4.82
CA LYS A 15 3.76 13.64 -5.97
C LYS A 15 2.32 14.05 -5.68
N TYR A 16 1.52 13.20 -5.02
CA TYR A 16 0.20 13.57 -4.52
C TYR A 16 0.26 14.84 -3.65
N THR A 17 1.19 14.92 -2.69
CA THR A 17 1.28 16.09 -1.80
C THR A 17 1.68 17.37 -2.54
N LEU A 18 2.57 17.26 -3.53
CA LEU A 18 2.96 18.39 -4.38
C LEU A 18 1.78 18.92 -5.20
N ILE A 19 1.04 18.01 -5.86
CA ILE A 19 -0.18 18.36 -6.61
C ILE A 19 -1.21 18.99 -5.68
N ASN A 20 -1.40 18.43 -4.48
CA ASN A 20 -2.37 18.96 -3.51
C ASN A 20 -2.03 20.39 -3.07
N LYS A 21 -0.73 20.70 -2.86
CA LYS A 21 -0.27 22.07 -2.58
C LYS A 21 -0.54 23.02 -3.75
N GLN A 22 -0.22 22.61 -4.98
CA GLN A 22 -0.47 23.41 -6.19
C GLN A 22 -1.97 23.70 -6.39
N THR A 23 -2.83 22.77 -6.02
CA THR A 23 -4.28 22.94 -6.18
C THR A 23 -4.96 23.87 -5.20
N ALA A 24 -4.29 24.24 -4.10
CA ALA A 24 -4.86 25.18 -3.13
C ALA A 24 -5.21 26.54 -3.78
N TYR A 25 -4.45 26.92 -4.81
CA TYR A 25 -4.65 28.16 -5.57
C TYR A 25 -5.96 28.16 -6.39
N TYR A 26 -6.31 27.03 -7.00
CA TYR A 26 -7.45 26.94 -7.93
C TYR A 26 -8.80 26.65 -7.25
N LYS A 27 -8.82 26.47 -5.93
CA LYS A 27 -10.03 26.06 -5.20
C LYS A 27 -11.11 27.17 -5.15
N TYR A 28 -10.74 28.43 -5.38
CA TYR A 28 -11.61 29.60 -5.20
C TYR A 28 -11.82 30.43 -6.47
N ALA A 29 -11.27 30.01 -7.61
CA ALA A 29 -11.46 30.73 -8.87
C ALA A 29 -12.77 30.29 -9.55
N ASN A 30 -13.66 31.24 -9.84
CA ASN A 30 -15.02 31.02 -10.37
C ASN A 30 -15.10 30.98 -11.91
N THR A 31 -14.03 30.54 -12.58
CA THR A 31 -14.00 30.43 -14.05
C THR A 31 -14.16 28.98 -14.51
N LEU A 32 -14.68 28.77 -15.73
CA LEU A 32 -14.78 27.44 -16.33
C LEU A 32 -13.40 26.75 -16.42
N ASP A 33 -12.35 27.53 -16.70
CA ASP A 33 -10.98 27.02 -16.76
C ASP A 33 -10.47 26.58 -15.39
N SER A 34 -10.82 27.31 -14.31
CA SER A 34 -10.53 26.89 -12.94
C SER A 34 -11.19 25.56 -12.59
N LEU A 35 -12.46 25.36 -12.99
CA LEU A 35 -13.16 24.09 -12.78
C LEU A 35 -12.48 22.93 -13.51
N ARG A 36 -12.08 23.13 -14.79
CA ARG A 36 -11.34 22.12 -15.57
C ARG A 36 -10.02 21.75 -14.91
N MET A 37 -9.27 22.76 -14.45
CA MET A 37 -8.01 22.53 -13.72
C MET A 37 -8.25 21.79 -12.41
N HIS A 38 -9.30 22.13 -11.66
CA HIS A 38 -9.65 21.43 -10.43
C HIS A 38 -9.92 19.94 -10.66
N LEU A 39 -10.72 19.61 -11.69
CA LEU A 39 -11.04 18.23 -12.07
C LEU A 39 -9.79 17.47 -12.53
N PHE A 40 -8.97 18.09 -13.38
CA PHE A 40 -7.71 17.51 -13.86
C PHE A 40 -6.79 17.13 -12.71
N PHE A 41 -6.56 18.05 -11.77
CA PHE A 41 -5.74 17.74 -10.61
C PHE A 41 -6.39 16.75 -9.65
N ALA A 42 -7.72 16.74 -9.51
CA ALA A 42 -8.42 15.73 -8.71
C ALA A 42 -8.18 14.32 -9.26
N HIS A 43 -8.22 14.15 -10.58
CA HIS A 43 -7.87 12.90 -11.24
C HIS A 43 -6.42 12.49 -10.95
N GLN A 44 -5.46 13.39 -11.18
CA GLN A 44 -4.05 13.08 -10.92
C GLN A 44 -3.77 12.72 -9.46
N ARG A 45 -4.36 13.45 -8.50
CA ARG A 45 -4.23 13.13 -7.07
C ARG A 45 -4.70 11.70 -6.79
N ARG A 46 -5.85 11.31 -7.35
CA ARG A 46 -6.43 9.97 -7.17
C ARG A 46 -5.52 8.89 -7.73
N GLU A 47 -4.98 9.07 -8.93
CA GLU A 47 -4.02 8.15 -9.54
C GLU A 47 -2.79 7.93 -8.64
N GLN A 48 -2.19 9.01 -8.14
CA GLN A 48 -1.01 8.93 -7.29
C GLN A 48 -1.30 8.17 -5.97
N LEU A 49 -2.48 8.36 -5.39
CA LEU A 49 -2.89 7.63 -4.19
C LEU A 49 -3.09 6.13 -4.46
N ILE A 50 -3.69 5.77 -5.61
CA ILE A 50 -3.87 4.38 -6.03
C ILE A 50 -2.51 3.71 -6.22
N ILE A 51 -1.60 4.36 -6.96
CA ILE A 51 -0.23 3.86 -7.19
C ILE A 51 0.45 3.59 -5.84
N SER A 52 0.38 4.55 -4.91
CA SER A 52 0.97 4.40 -3.57
C SER A 52 0.45 3.18 -2.81
N ILE A 53 -0.86 2.94 -2.83
CA ILE A 53 -1.49 1.79 -2.16
C ILE A 53 -1.09 0.47 -2.84
N ILE A 54 -1.21 0.38 -4.16
CA ILE A 54 -0.94 -0.85 -4.91
C ILE A 54 0.53 -1.25 -4.76
N PHE A 55 1.46 -0.32 -4.97
CA PHE A 55 2.88 -0.63 -4.87
C PHE A 55 3.34 -0.93 -3.44
N SER A 56 2.66 -0.40 -2.42
CA SER A 56 2.86 -0.83 -1.03
C SER A 56 2.50 -2.30 -0.82
N ALA A 57 1.38 -2.75 -1.38
CA ALA A 57 0.95 -4.16 -1.29
C ALA A 57 1.92 -5.07 -2.06
N LEU A 58 2.28 -4.69 -3.30
CA LEU A 58 3.25 -5.42 -4.11
C LEU A 58 4.63 -5.50 -3.45
N CYS A 59 5.04 -4.45 -2.73
CA CYS A 59 6.27 -4.46 -1.94
C CYS A 59 6.24 -5.58 -0.89
N LEU A 60 5.19 -5.66 -0.07
CA LEU A 60 5.08 -6.70 0.97
C LEU A 60 4.95 -8.10 0.38
N GLU A 61 4.29 -8.23 -0.76
CA GLU A 61 4.18 -9.51 -1.48
C GLU A 61 5.52 -9.98 -2.03
N ALA A 62 6.22 -9.11 -2.77
CA ALA A 62 7.53 -9.42 -3.30
C ALA A 62 8.56 -9.66 -2.18
N PHE A 63 8.46 -8.93 -1.07
CA PHE A 63 9.37 -9.07 0.06
C PHE A 63 9.22 -10.43 0.74
N ILE A 64 7.99 -10.84 1.10
CA ILE A 64 7.81 -12.12 1.81
C ILE A 64 8.12 -13.33 0.90
N ASN A 65 7.82 -13.22 -0.41
CA ASN A 65 8.19 -14.26 -1.37
C ASN A 65 9.72 -14.34 -1.50
N HIS A 66 10.42 -13.20 -1.59
CA HIS A 66 11.88 -13.19 -1.62
C HIS A 66 12.48 -13.77 -0.34
N TYR A 67 11.97 -13.37 0.83
CA TYR A 67 12.41 -13.91 2.12
C TYR A 67 12.24 -15.43 2.21
N ALA A 68 11.14 -15.98 1.69
CA ALA A 68 10.95 -17.43 1.62
C ALA A 68 11.94 -18.11 0.68
N ILE A 69 12.15 -17.58 -0.53
CA ILE A 69 13.09 -18.14 -1.52
C ILE A 69 14.55 -18.03 -1.06
N SER A 70 14.89 -17.04 -0.22
CA SER A 70 16.23 -16.92 0.34
C SER A 70 16.51 -17.94 1.45
N ASN A 71 15.47 -18.46 2.11
CA ASN A 71 15.60 -19.42 3.22
C ASN A 71 15.25 -20.87 2.84
N PHE A 72 14.42 -21.04 1.81
CA PHE A 72 14.07 -22.34 1.24
C PHE A 72 14.62 -22.44 -0.18
N ASP A 73 14.76 -23.65 -0.70
CA ASP A 73 15.03 -23.79 -2.13
C ASP A 73 13.81 -23.38 -2.97
N LYS A 74 14.07 -22.93 -4.20
CA LYS A 74 13.03 -22.45 -5.12
C LYS A 74 11.98 -23.52 -5.43
N SER A 75 12.36 -24.81 -5.44
CA SER A 75 11.43 -25.91 -5.71
C SER A 75 10.42 -26.05 -4.56
N TYR A 76 10.89 -26.02 -3.32
CA TYR A 76 9.99 -26.03 -2.15
C TYR A 76 9.05 -24.82 -2.13
N PHE A 77 9.54 -23.62 -2.47
CA PHE A 77 8.68 -22.43 -2.55
C PHE A 77 7.54 -22.63 -3.56
N ASN A 78 7.86 -23.05 -4.78
CA ASN A 78 6.87 -23.22 -5.85
C ASN A 78 5.82 -24.30 -5.49
N ASN A 79 6.26 -25.41 -4.90
CA ASN A 79 5.38 -26.54 -4.62
C ASN A 79 4.47 -26.32 -3.40
N TYR A 80 4.93 -25.60 -2.38
CA TYR A 80 4.25 -25.55 -1.08
C TYR A 80 3.89 -24.16 -0.57
N ILE A 81 4.58 -23.10 -1.02
CA ILE A 81 4.42 -21.74 -0.47
C ILE A 81 3.72 -20.80 -1.45
N GLU A 82 3.99 -20.93 -2.76
CA GLU A 82 3.58 -19.96 -3.77
C GLU A 82 2.06 -19.73 -3.79
N SER A 83 1.29 -20.81 -3.73
CA SER A 83 -0.18 -20.80 -3.77
C SER A 83 -0.85 -20.25 -2.51
N LEU A 84 -0.09 -20.02 -1.43
CA LEU A 84 -0.66 -19.52 -0.19
C LEU A 84 -1.15 -18.07 -0.35
N PRO A 85 -2.37 -17.75 0.14
CA PRO A 85 -2.82 -16.38 0.26
C PRO A 85 -1.81 -15.53 1.02
N ILE A 86 -1.61 -14.29 0.59
CA ILE A 86 -0.54 -13.45 1.11
C ILE A 86 -0.60 -13.25 2.63
N LYS A 87 -1.79 -13.13 3.21
CA LYS A 87 -2.00 -13.04 4.66
C LYS A 87 -1.48 -14.30 5.38
N LYS A 88 -1.67 -15.48 4.79
CA LYS A 88 -1.16 -16.75 5.32
C LYS A 88 0.35 -16.84 5.16
N LYS A 89 0.92 -16.41 4.03
CA LYS A 89 2.37 -16.33 3.82
C LYS A 89 3.07 -15.58 4.95
N TRP A 90 2.57 -14.40 5.31
CA TRP A 90 3.10 -13.60 6.42
C TRP A 90 3.02 -14.26 7.80
N MET A 91 2.16 -15.26 8.01
CA MET A 91 2.09 -16.00 9.29
C MET A 91 2.93 -17.29 9.26
N ILE A 92 2.86 -18.03 8.15
CA ILE A 92 3.42 -19.38 8.02
C ILE A 92 4.92 -19.31 7.74
N ILE A 93 5.37 -18.44 6.82
CA ILE A 93 6.78 -18.39 6.41
C ILE A 93 7.69 -18.06 7.61
N PRO A 94 7.41 -17.05 8.45
CA PRO A 94 8.23 -16.80 9.64
C PRO A 94 8.22 -17.97 10.61
N LYS A 95 7.08 -18.66 10.76
CA LYS A 95 6.93 -19.82 11.65
C LYS A 95 7.80 -20.99 11.20
N LEU A 96 7.87 -21.24 9.89
CA LEU A 96 8.67 -22.32 9.32
C LEU A 96 10.17 -22.04 9.43
N ILE A 97 10.59 -20.78 9.28
CA ILE A 97 12.02 -20.40 9.31
C ILE A 97 12.53 -20.23 10.74
N THR A 98 11.80 -19.49 11.58
CA THR A 98 12.27 -19.06 12.91
C THR A 98 11.68 -19.83 14.08
N GLY A 99 10.66 -20.67 13.84
CA GLY A 99 9.82 -21.24 14.89
C GLY A 99 8.88 -20.23 15.57
N LYS A 100 8.93 -18.94 15.23
CA LYS A 100 8.10 -17.86 15.77
C LYS A 100 7.14 -17.32 14.72
N SER A 101 6.00 -16.77 15.13
CA SER A 101 5.02 -16.19 14.22
C SER A 101 4.48 -14.86 14.73
N PHE A 102 3.89 -14.08 13.83
CA PHE A 102 3.10 -12.94 14.23
C PHE A 102 1.90 -13.38 15.09
N LYS A 103 1.66 -12.66 16.18
CA LYS A 103 0.49 -12.88 17.01
C LYS A 103 -0.78 -12.53 16.22
N MET A 104 -1.80 -13.37 16.31
CA MET A 104 -3.09 -13.07 15.69
C MET A 104 -3.66 -11.78 16.28
N GLY A 105 -4.12 -10.87 15.40
CA GLY A 105 -4.58 -9.54 15.82
C GLY A 105 -3.47 -8.54 16.17
N SER A 106 -2.19 -8.86 15.94
CA SER A 106 -1.12 -7.87 16.11
C SER A 106 -1.32 -6.66 15.20
N GLN A 107 -0.67 -5.55 15.54
CA GLN A 107 -0.77 -4.31 14.76
C GLN A 107 -0.29 -4.52 13.32
N GLU A 108 0.78 -5.31 13.13
CA GLU A 108 1.34 -5.66 11.82
C GLU A 108 0.33 -6.43 10.98
N MET A 109 -0.29 -7.47 11.56
CA MET A 109 -1.27 -8.29 10.84
C MET A 109 -2.55 -7.51 10.53
N THR A 110 -2.95 -6.60 11.41
CA THR A 110 -4.10 -5.71 11.17
C THR A 110 -3.84 -4.73 10.02
N LYS A 111 -2.66 -4.11 10.00
CA LYS A 111 -2.23 -3.21 8.91
C LYS A 111 -2.08 -3.97 7.59
N LEU A 112 -1.46 -5.16 7.62
CA LEU A 112 -1.34 -6.04 6.46
C LEU A 112 -2.71 -6.39 5.89
N LYS A 113 -3.64 -6.83 6.75
CA LYS A 113 -5.01 -7.17 6.35
C LYS A 113 -5.69 -5.97 5.69
N SER A 114 -5.63 -4.80 6.31
CA SER A 114 -6.24 -3.57 5.80
C SER A 114 -5.67 -3.16 4.43
N LEU A 115 -4.34 -3.26 4.25
CA LEU A 115 -3.68 -2.94 2.99
C LEU A 115 -4.13 -3.87 1.86
N PHE A 116 -4.13 -5.19 2.10
CA PHE A 116 -4.54 -6.15 1.07
C PHE A 116 -6.04 -6.09 0.78
N ASP A 117 -6.90 -5.87 1.78
CA ASP A 117 -8.34 -5.65 1.57
C ASP A 117 -8.59 -4.40 0.69
N MET A 118 -7.76 -3.36 0.85
CA MET A 118 -7.83 -2.15 0.04
C MET A 118 -7.33 -2.39 -1.38
N ARG A 119 -6.19 -3.07 -1.54
CA ARG A 119 -5.65 -3.48 -2.84
C ARG A 119 -6.68 -4.30 -3.61
N ASP A 120 -7.30 -5.28 -2.97
CA ASP A 120 -8.27 -6.16 -3.60
C ASP A 120 -9.51 -5.39 -4.07
N LYS A 121 -10.00 -4.42 -3.28
CA LYS A 121 -11.08 -3.52 -3.70
C LYS A 121 -10.71 -2.63 -4.88
N LEU A 122 -9.44 -2.24 -5.01
CA LEU A 122 -8.95 -1.40 -6.11
C LEU A 122 -8.78 -2.19 -7.42
N VAL A 123 -8.25 -3.41 -7.34
CA VAL A 123 -7.93 -4.23 -8.52
C VAL A 123 -9.06 -5.15 -8.95
N HIS A 124 -9.92 -5.57 -8.02
CA HIS A 124 -11.13 -6.34 -8.29
C HIS A 124 -12.36 -5.46 -8.15
N TYR A 125 -12.36 -4.33 -8.87
CA TYR A 125 -13.51 -3.46 -8.98
C TYR A 125 -14.66 -4.24 -9.64
N LYS A 126 -15.44 -4.95 -8.84
CA LYS A 126 -16.68 -5.58 -9.29
C LYS A 126 -17.66 -4.45 -9.51
N THR A 127 -18.00 -4.16 -10.78
CA THR A 127 -19.14 -3.33 -11.11
C THR A 127 -20.36 -3.94 -10.43
N ILE A 128 -20.91 -3.25 -9.44
CA ILE A 128 -22.16 -3.66 -8.80
C ILE A 128 -23.26 -3.25 -9.77
N PHE A 129 -23.65 -4.15 -10.67
CA PHE A 129 -24.86 -3.97 -11.46
C PHE A 129 -26.06 -4.15 -10.52
N TYR A 130 -26.62 -3.05 -10.04
CA TYR A 130 -27.91 -3.09 -9.35
C TYR A 130 -28.99 -3.49 -10.36
N LYS A 131 -29.63 -4.65 -10.16
CA LYS A 131 -30.88 -5.02 -10.84
C LYS A 131 -32.03 -4.20 -10.25
N SER A 132 -32.05 -2.89 -10.46
CA SER A 132 -33.25 -2.06 -10.31
C SER A 132 -32.96 -0.65 -10.81
N PHE A 133 -33.85 -0.12 -11.63
CA PHE A 133 -33.73 1.17 -12.32
C PHE A 133 -33.79 2.39 -11.36
N ASP A 134 -34.11 2.18 -10.08
CA ASP A 134 -34.46 3.27 -9.16
C ASP A 134 -33.29 3.81 -8.32
N HIS A 135 -32.15 3.12 -8.23
CA HIS A 135 -31.02 3.56 -7.39
C HIS A 135 -29.67 3.44 -8.12
N TYR A 136 -29.45 4.32 -9.10
CA TYR A 136 -28.11 4.56 -9.64
C TYR A 136 -27.26 5.31 -8.60
N LYS A 137 -26.74 4.61 -7.60
CA LYS A 137 -25.56 5.09 -6.87
C LYS A 137 -24.36 4.79 -7.75
N SER A 138 -23.89 5.83 -8.46
CA SER A 138 -22.72 5.72 -9.32
C SER A 138 -21.57 5.06 -8.55
N SER A 139 -21.03 4.00 -9.15
CA SER A 139 -19.93 3.20 -8.61
C SER A 139 -18.65 4.02 -8.38
N ASP A 140 -18.60 5.24 -8.91
CA ASP A 140 -17.55 6.23 -8.71
C ASP A 140 -17.52 6.79 -7.27
N THR A 141 -18.66 6.81 -6.57
CA THR A 141 -18.73 7.25 -5.15
C THR A 141 -18.03 6.28 -4.19
N GLU A 142 -18.08 4.97 -4.46
CA GLU A 142 -17.41 3.94 -3.66
C GLU A 142 -15.89 4.00 -3.85
N ALA A 143 -15.42 4.13 -5.09
CA ALA A 143 -13.99 4.24 -5.38
C ALA A 143 -13.39 5.57 -4.86
N THR A 144 -14.18 6.65 -4.82
CA THR A 144 -13.81 7.90 -4.14
C THR A 144 -13.72 7.73 -2.61
N ARG A 145 -14.54 6.87 -2.01
CA ARG A 145 -14.42 6.49 -0.58
C ARG A 145 -13.27 5.54 -0.29
N ILE A 146 -12.89 4.69 -1.24
CA ILE A 146 -11.83 3.69 -1.07
C ILE A 146 -10.45 4.34 -1.05
N VAL A 147 -10.22 5.39 -1.84
CA VAL A 147 -8.90 6.03 -2.01
C VAL A 147 -8.83 7.35 -1.24
N SER A 148 -7.90 7.46 -0.28
CA SER A 148 -7.63 8.73 0.42
C SER A 148 -6.16 8.87 0.80
N ALA A 149 -5.72 10.10 1.05
CA ALA A 149 -4.36 10.38 1.51
C ALA A 149 -4.01 9.62 2.80
N ILE A 150 -4.94 9.55 3.75
CA ILE A 150 -4.76 8.82 5.01
C ILE A 150 -4.53 7.34 4.72
N LYS A 151 -5.30 6.77 3.80
CA LYS A 151 -5.19 5.35 3.43
C LYS A 151 -3.87 5.05 2.72
N ALA A 152 -3.44 5.90 1.79
CA ALA A 152 -2.14 5.77 1.14
C ALA A 152 -0.96 5.90 2.14
N LYS A 153 -1.04 6.86 3.06
CA LYS A 153 -0.09 6.99 4.17
C LYS A 153 -0.04 5.73 5.03
N ASN A 154 -1.21 5.19 5.38
CA ASN A 154 -1.30 3.95 6.15
C ASN A 154 -0.77 2.73 5.39
N ALA A 155 -0.85 2.71 4.06
CA ALA A 155 -0.24 1.68 3.22
C ALA A 155 1.30 1.71 3.33
N LEU A 156 1.94 2.87 3.19
CA LEU A 156 3.38 3.05 3.45
C LEU A 156 3.76 2.59 4.87
N LEU A 157 2.98 2.99 5.87
CA LEU A 157 3.23 2.59 7.27
C LEU A 157 3.04 1.10 7.50
N ALA A 158 2.13 0.44 6.78
CA ALA A 158 1.97 -1.01 6.82
C ALA A 158 3.24 -1.70 6.35
N VAL A 159 3.86 -1.22 5.26
CA VAL A 159 5.14 -1.75 4.77
C VAL A 159 6.20 -1.73 5.87
N SER A 160 6.44 -0.55 6.45
CA SER A 160 7.42 -0.41 7.53
C SER A 160 7.05 -1.26 8.75
N SER A 161 5.77 -1.32 9.13
CA SER A 161 5.33 -2.06 10.32
C SER A 161 5.55 -3.56 10.17
N CYS A 162 5.18 -4.12 9.02
CA CYS A 162 5.29 -5.56 8.76
C CYS A 162 6.76 -6.00 8.67
N ILE A 163 7.61 -5.26 7.96
CA ILE A 163 9.02 -5.64 7.82
C ILE A 163 9.78 -5.46 9.13
N LYS A 164 9.56 -4.36 9.87
CA LYS A 164 10.13 -4.21 11.22
C LYS A 164 9.62 -5.30 12.17
N GLY A 165 8.34 -5.68 12.05
CA GLY A 165 7.78 -6.80 12.79
C GLY A 165 8.45 -8.13 12.46
N LEU A 166 8.74 -8.38 11.18
CA LEU A 166 9.48 -9.56 10.77
C LEU A 166 10.90 -9.55 11.32
N LYS A 167 11.58 -8.39 11.29
CA LYS A 167 12.92 -8.23 11.87
C LYS A 167 12.98 -8.54 13.37
N LYS A 168 11.88 -8.32 14.11
CA LYS A 168 11.79 -8.72 15.52
C LYS A 168 11.72 -10.25 15.70
N LEU A 169 11.17 -10.96 14.71
CA LEU A 169 11.09 -12.42 14.71
C LEU A 169 12.41 -13.03 14.22
N ASP A 170 13.01 -12.42 13.20
CA ASP A 170 14.26 -12.78 12.57
C ASP A 170 15.20 -11.56 12.47
N PRO A 171 16.20 -11.44 13.37
CA PRO A 171 17.16 -10.33 13.35
C PRO A 171 18.00 -10.19 12.08
N GLU A 172 18.12 -11.25 11.27
CA GLU A 172 18.92 -11.24 10.03
C GLU A 172 18.23 -10.49 8.89
N VAL A 173 16.94 -10.20 9.03
CA VAL A 173 16.16 -9.47 8.02
C VAL A 173 16.69 -8.05 7.84
N ASP A 174 17.13 -7.76 6.61
CA ASP A 174 17.49 -6.41 6.21
C ASP A 174 16.24 -5.51 6.09
N SER A 175 16.27 -4.43 6.87
CA SER A 175 15.24 -3.39 6.89
C SER A 175 15.82 -1.99 6.65
N ALA A 176 17.13 -1.86 6.40
CA ALA A 176 17.81 -0.57 6.29
C ALA A 176 17.28 0.23 5.09
N TRP A 177 17.01 -0.47 3.98
CA TRP A 177 16.48 0.10 2.74
C TRP A 177 15.12 0.80 2.89
N ILE A 178 14.33 0.48 3.93
CA ILE A 178 13.03 1.12 4.19
C ILE A 178 13.22 2.60 4.50
N LYS A 179 14.26 2.93 5.27
CA LYS A 179 14.57 4.32 5.63
C LYS A 179 14.84 5.12 4.36
N ASN A 180 15.79 4.65 3.54
CA ASN A 180 16.16 5.29 2.27
C ASN A 180 14.95 5.52 1.34
N ALA A 181 14.03 4.55 1.26
CA ALA A 181 12.85 4.67 0.40
C ALA A 181 11.79 5.65 0.95
N LEU A 182 11.76 5.88 2.27
CA LEU A 182 10.79 6.76 2.94
C LEU A 182 11.38 8.11 3.36
N ASP A 183 12.70 8.29 3.30
CA ASP A 183 13.40 9.52 3.68
C ASP A 183 12.82 10.78 3.02
N PRO A 184 12.51 10.80 1.71
CA PRO A 184 11.88 11.96 1.08
C PRO A 184 10.55 12.38 1.76
N LEU A 185 9.81 11.41 2.30
CA LEU A 185 8.56 11.67 3.01
C LEU A 185 8.79 12.13 4.46
N VAL A 186 9.85 11.66 5.10
CA VAL A 186 10.24 12.09 6.46
C VAL A 186 10.78 13.52 6.42
N GLU A 187 11.67 13.84 5.48
CA GLU A 187 12.22 15.18 5.28
C GLU A 187 11.12 16.23 5.02
N ASN A 188 10.09 15.84 4.27
CA ASN A 188 8.93 16.70 4.01
C ASN A 188 7.88 16.70 5.15
N SER A 189 8.19 16.10 6.32
CA SER A 189 7.28 15.97 7.48
C SER A 189 5.96 15.26 7.16
N LEU A 190 5.91 14.43 6.12
CA LEU A 190 4.71 13.73 5.65
C LEU A 190 4.50 12.40 6.38
N LEU A 191 5.59 11.76 6.83
CA LEU A 191 5.62 10.56 7.64
C LEU A 191 6.43 10.81 8.92
N LYS A 192 5.90 10.34 10.05
CA LYS A 192 6.69 10.17 11.29
C LYS A 192 7.02 8.69 11.39
N LEU A 193 8.27 8.35 11.13
CA LEU A 193 8.78 7.02 11.45
C LEU A 193 9.25 7.06 12.90
N ASN A 194 8.69 6.19 13.75
CA ASN A 194 9.37 5.84 14.98
C ASN A 194 10.58 5.00 14.55
N LEU A 195 11.70 5.67 14.30
CA LEU A 195 12.99 5.05 13.98
C LEU A 195 13.53 4.39 15.25
#